data_AF-A0AAJ0GRQ6-F1
#
_entry.id   AF-A0AAJ0GRQ6-F1
#
_cell.length_a   1.000
_cell.length_b   1.000
_cell.length_c   1.000
_cell.angle_alpha   90.00
_cell.angle_beta   90.00
_cell.angle_gamma   90.00
#
_symmetry.space_group_name_H-M   'P 1'
#
loop_
_entity.id
_entity.type
_entity.pdbx_description
1 polymer ?
#
loop_
_entity_poly.entity_id
_entity_poly.type
_entity_poly.pdbx_seq_one_letter_code
_entity_poly.pdbx_strand_id
1 'polypeptide(L)'
;MGLKQDESTAPQLAGLQDGDGVAKPQHEPDLMGQFPILNAYSHLAFGFELPPDADRGAVVDALQTALDRLIEQIPWLGWQVGQRSGVRTAVPWPEDVPREVLRVKHCDDAILPMHQLLAAGVPIGKLDGKVLTPWPGLPQPHGLAGPVPVIAVQANFIQGGLILILSSHHTMIDGTANFQLVKLLTTLLRGDEIPAADLQQANRDRSRLIDLIPPSQPVKDHSHLRCPPGYQVVFPTRPPTWCYFKVPVASLSKLAKTVTAQDPDRPVTEDDVLHAFYWQRLCAVRLSRGMSADTVSKMSRAIDGRTALGIPASYMGALVCSAITRLPVGQVASLTLGQTARVLRRELSQANTAWAVRSFATFIAREPDRSLLLYTGTHDGNTDVGASSTLNTNQTPSPSWGPLLGPCRFFRRVLGAPIPGSFAVQSVEGRAIPIAVCLPLDDLEALKKDELWREYTTCVG
;
A
#
# COMPACT_ATOMS: atom_id res chain seq x y z
N MET A 1 35.19 -9.66 65.38
CA MET A 1 36.48 -9.60 66.10
C MET A 1 37.35 -10.74 65.53
N GLY A 2 38.44 -10.41 64.79
CA GLY A 2 39.52 -11.28 64.26
C GLY A 2 39.13 -12.38 63.25
N LEU A 3 39.48 -12.37 61.95
CA LEU A 3 40.76 -12.31 61.19
C LEU A 3 41.65 -13.58 61.23
N LYS A 4 41.86 -14.16 60.02
CA LYS A 4 43.05 -14.80 59.39
C LYS A 4 42.65 -15.08 57.91
N GLN A 5 43.11 -14.40 56.84
CA GLN A 5 44.43 -14.42 56.13
C GLN A 5 44.92 -15.86 55.84
N ASP A 6 45.23 -16.31 54.62
CA ASP A 6 45.91 -15.76 53.42
C ASP A 6 45.45 -16.54 52.14
N GLU A 7 45.75 -16.28 50.86
CA GLU A 7 46.90 -15.66 50.18
C GLU A 7 46.58 -15.38 48.68
N SER A 8 47.06 -14.22 48.18
CA SER A 8 47.83 -13.99 46.92
C SER A 8 47.46 -14.73 45.61
N THR A 9 47.12 -14.04 44.50
CA THR A 9 48.13 -13.40 43.61
C THR A 9 47.45 -12.48 42.58
N ALA A 10 48.03 -11.29 42.38
CA ALA A 10 47.97 -10.53 41.12
C ALA A 10 49.35 -10.66 40.44
N PRO A 11 49.53 -10.50 39.11
CA PRO A 11 49.54 -9.14 38.55
C PRO A 11 49.20 -8.99 37.04
N GLN A 12 49.30 -7.74 36.59
CA GLN A 12 49.67 -7.24 35.26
C GLN A 12 48.57 -6.91 34.22
N LEU A 13 48.34 -5.60 34.13
CA LEU A 13 48.03 -4.86 32.90
C LEU A 13 49.10 -5.11 31.82
N ALA A 14 48.68 -5.55 30.65
CA ALA A 14 49.30 -5.26 29.36
C ALA A 14 48.20 -5.30 28.29
N GLY A 15 48.07 -4.21 27.54
CA GLY A 15 46.97 -4.00 26.61
C GLY A 15 47.09 -4.79 25.31
N LEU A 16 45.95 -4.95 24.65
CA LEU A 16 45.84 -5.04 23.21
C LEU A 16 44.70 -4.11 22.77
N GLN A 17 45.10 -3.04 22.10
CA GLN A 17 44.25 -2.30 21.19
C GLN A 17 43.98 -3.22 20.00
N ASP A 18 42.71 -3.58 19.81
CA ASP A 18 42.10 -3.91 18.52
C ASP A 18 40.79 -3.11 18.55
N GLY A 19 40.63 -2.03 17.80
CA GLY A 19 40.60 -1.97 16.35
C GLY A 19 39.21 -1.45 15.99
N ASP A 20 39.15 -0.20 15.52
CA ASP A 20 37.99 0.52 14.97
C ASP A 20 36.63 -0.17 15.11
N GLY A 21 35.91 0.16 16.19
CA GLY A 21 34.48 -0.09 16.35
C GLY A 21 33.64 0.79 15.42
N VAL A 22 33.92 0.80 14.12
CA VAL A 22 32.91 1.18 13.14
C VAL A 22 31.94 0.01 13.12
N ALA A 23 30.81 0.15 13.82
CA ALA A 23 29.68 -0.75 13.64
C ALA A 23 29.47 -0.90 12.13
N LYS A 24 29.75 -2.09 11.59
CA LYS A 24 29.43 -2.41 10.19
C LYS A 24 27.96 -2.03 10.01
N PRO A 25 27.56 -1.36 8.90
CA PRO A 25 26.16 -1.07 8.65
C PRO A 25 25.39 -2.38 8.79
N GLN A 26 24.50 -2.46 9.79
CA GLN A 26 23.70 -3.66 9.99
C GLN A 26 22.87 -3.84 8.71
N HIS A 27 23.10 -4.96 8.02
CA HIS A 27 22.37 -5.32 6.81
C HIS A 27 20.97 -5.75 7.21
N GLU A 28 20.06 -4.78 7.30
CA GLU A 28 18.69 -5.02 7.71
C GLU A 28 17.77 -5.22 6.49
N PRO A 29 17.18 -6.42 6.33
CA PRO A 29 16.20 -6.63 5.28
C PRO A 29 14.90 -5.89 5.58
N ASP A 30 14.16 -5.49 4.55
CA ASP A 30 12.76 -5.00 4.69
C ASP A 30 12.58 -3.73 5.56
N LEU A 31 13.60 -2.88 5.67
CA LEU A 31 13.59 -1.63 6.45
C LEU A 31 12.36 -0.75 6.18
N MET A 32 11.95 -0.61 4.91
CA MET A 32 10.84 0.26 4.52
C MET A 32 9.49 -0.22 5.05
N GLY A 33 9.37 -1.50 5.41
CA GLY A 33 8.15 -2.12 5.93
C GLY A 33 7.99 -2.02 7.45
N GLN A 34 8.93 -1.39 8.16
CA GLN A 34 9.03 -1.48 9.63
C GLN A 34 8.05 -0.59 10.41
N PHE A 35 7.21 0.21 9.75
CA PHE A 35 6.19 1.01 10.44
C PHE A 35 5.10 0.12 11.06
N PRO A 36 4.63 0.41 12.30
CA PRO A 36 3.64 -0.39 13.01
C PRO A 36 2.35 -0.63 12.22
N ILE A 37 1.82 0.42 11.58
CA ILE A 37 0.59 0.32 10.78
C ILE A 37 0.72 -0.70 9.64
N LEU A 38 1.93 -0.92 9.11
CA LEU A 38 2.18 -1.89 8.04
C LEU A 38 2.22 -3.35 8.54
N ASN A 39 2.10 -3.59 9.86
CA ASN A 39 1.92 -4.93 10.43
C ASN A 39 0.51 -5.50 10.17
N ALA A 40 0.13 -5.55 8.91
CA ALA A 40 -1.23 -5.81 8.47
C ALA A 40 -1.23 -6.36 7.04
N TYR A 41 -2.35 -6.90 6.61
CA TYR A 41 -2.54 -7.35 5.25
C TYR A 41 -3.08 -6.25 4.33
N SER A 42 -2.59 -6.26 3.09
CA SER A 42 -3.27 -5.69 1.93
C SER A 42 -4.12 -6.76 1.28
N HIS A 43 -5.36 -6.43 0.92
CA HIS A 43 -6.25 -7.34 0.19
C HIS A 43 -6.62 -6.75 -1.16
N LEU A 44 -6.38 -7.52 -2.22
CA LEU A 44 -6.73 -7.21 -3.60
C LEU A 44 -7.85 -8.13 -4.05
N ALA A 45 -8.99 -7.58 -4.50
CA ALA A 45 -10.12 -8.37 -4.97
C ALA A 45 -10.23 -8.33 -6.50
N PHE A 46 -10.26 -9.50 -7.12
CA PHE A 46 -10.43 -9.69 -8.56
C PHE A 46 -11.71 -10.50 -8.83
N GLY A 47 -12.60 -9.96 -9.66
CA GLY A 47 -13.87 -10.61 -9.99
C GLY A 47 -13.87 -11.26 -11.37
N PHE A 48 -14.37 -12.48 -11.47
CA PHE A 48 -14.47 -13.27 -12.70
C PHE A 48 -15.88 -13.80 -12.88
N GLU A 49 -16.45 -13.66 -14.08
CA GLU A 49 -17.65 -14.42 -14.45
C GLU A 49 -17.26 -15.84 -14.77
N LEU A 50 -18.04 -16.79 -14.26
CA LEU A 50 -17.88 -18.21 -14.56
C LEU A 50 -19.15 -18.71 -15.25
N PRO A 51 -19.04 -19.53 -16.30
CA PRO A 51 -20.17 -20.23 -16.88
C PRO A 51 -20.99 -21.02 -15.84
N PRO A 52 -22.30 -21.23 -16.03
CA PRO A 52 -23.13 -22.00 -15.10
C PRO A 52 -22.64 -23.43 -14.85
N ASP A 53 -21.99 -24.02 -15.86
CA ASP A 53 -21.41 -25.36 -15.88
C ASP A 53 -19.90 -25.37 -15.57
N ALA A 54 -19.33 -24.25 -15.12
CA ALA A 54 -17.92 -24.17 -14.79
C ALA A 54 -17.55 -25.16 -13.68
N ASP A 55 -16.52 -25.96 -13.93
CA ASP A 55 -15.93 -26.84 -12.93
C ASP A 55 -15.14 -26.01 -11.90
N ARG A 56 -15.79 -25.72 -10.77
CA ARG A 56 -15.18 -25.01 -9.63
C ARG A 56 -13.98 -25.79 -9.08
N GLY A 57 -13.97 -27.12 -9.15
CA GLY A 57 -12.85 -27.96 -8.71
C GLY A 57 -11.62 -27.75 -9.60
N ALA A 58 -11.80 -27.80 -10.92
CA ALA A 58 -10.72 -27.52 -11.87
C ALA A 58 -10.11 -26.12 -11.70
N VAL A 59 -10.93 -25.11 -11.36
CA VAL A 59 -10.44 -23.76 -11.03
C VAL A 59 -9.57 -23.77 -9.77
N VAL A 60 -10.00 -24.48 -8.73
CA VAL A 60 -9.22 -24.63 -7.48
C VAL A 60 -7.90 -25.34 -7.74
N ASP A 61 -7.91 -26.45 -8.49
CA ASP A 61 -6.71 -27.23 -8.82
C ASP A 61 -5.70 -26.41 -9.62
N ALA A 62 -6.17 -25.60 -10.58
CA ALA A 62 -5.32 -24.71 -11.35
C ALA A 62 -4.70 -23.59 -10.50
N LEU A 63 -5.48 -22.99 -9.59
CA LEU A 63 -4.99 -22.00 -8.64
C LEU A 63 -3.94 -22.61 -7.69
N GLN A 64 -4.22 -23.79 -7.14
CA GLN A 64 -3.32 -24.51 -6.24
C GLN A 64 -1.99 -24.83 -6.95
N THR A 65 -2.05 -25.43 -8.14
CA THR A 65 -0.88 -25.76 -8.95
C THR A 65 -0.04 -24.52 -9.27
N ALA A 66 -0.66 -23.41 -9.65
CA ALA A 66 0.05 -22.17 -9.94
C ALA A 66 0.71 -21.58 -8.68
N LEU A 67 0.04 -21.64 -7.53
CA LEU A 67 0.59 -21.16 -6.25
C LEU A 67 1.76 -22.04 -5.76
N ASP A 68 1.66 -23.35 -5.91
CA ASP A 68 2.74 -24.27 -5.54
C ASP A 68 3.98 -24.02 -6.39
N ARG A 69 3.83 -23.91 -7.72
CA ARG A 69 4.93 -23.54 -8.63
C ARG A 69 5.52 -22.16 -8.33
N LEU A 70 4.68 -21.21 -7.92
CA LEU A 70 5.12 -19.86 -7.55
C LEU A 70 5.99 -19.89 -6.30
N ILE A 71 5.57 -20.65 -5.28
CA ILE A 71 6.31 -20.81 -4.02
C ILE A 71 7.59 -21.62 -4.24
N GLU A 72 7.56 -22.64 -5.10
CA GLU A 72 8.77 -23.40 -5.47
C GLU A 72 9.84 -22.48 -6.06
N GLN A 73 9.46 -21.59 -6.98
CA GLN A 73 10.39 -20.66 -7.64
C GLN A 73 10.73 -19.43 -6.79
N ILE A 74 9.90 -19.08 -5.82
CA ILE A 74 10.06 -17.91 -4.94
C ILE A 74 9.71 -18.32 -3.49
N PRO A 75 10.61 -19.07 -2.81
CA PRO A 75 10.30 -19.74 -1.55
C PRO A 75 9.76 -18.85 -0.43
N TRP A 76 10.25 -17.60 -0.34
CA TRP A 76 9.86 -16.67 0.72
C TRP A 76 8.39 -16.23 0.65
N LEU A 77 7.68 -16.45 -0.46
CA LEU A 77 6.23 -16.25 -0.52
C LEU A 77 5.48 -17.28 0.33
N GLY A 78 6.00 -18.50 0.42
CA GLY A 78 5.43 -19.58 1.23
C GLY A 78 5.87 -19.55 2.70
N TRP A 79 6.54 -18.48 3.13
CA TRP A 79 7.07 -18.30 4.49
C TRP A 79 6.08 -17.52 5.36
N GLN A 80 6.49 -17.24 6.60
CA GLN A 80 5.77 -16.35 7.52
C GLN A 80 6.55 -15.07 7.78
N VAL A 81 5.85 -14.03 8.24
CA VAL A 81 6.44 -12.84 8.81
C VAL A 81 6.83 -13.14 10.25
N GLY A 82 8.13 -13.05 10.53
CA GLY A 82 8.70 -13.16 11.86
C GLY A 82 9.62 -11.99 12.14
N GLN A 83 10.54 -12.16 13.09
CA GLN A 83 11.56 -11.16 13.41
C GLN A 83 12.96 -11.76 13.35
N ARG A 84 13.93 -10.98 12.87
CA ARG A 84 15.36 -11.27 12.95
C ARG A 84 16.07 -10.02 13.43
N SER A 85 16.78 -10.10 14.55
CA SER A 85 17.50 -8.96 15.16
C SER A 85 16.61 -7.71 15.35
N GLY A 86 15.36 -7.89 15.77
CA GLY A 86 14.40 -6.79 15.97
C GLY A 86 13.74 -6.26 14.68
N VAL A 87 14.07 -6.80 13.51
CA VAL A 87 13.51 -6.40 12.21
C VAL A 87 12.46 -7.41 11.76
N ARG A 88 11.27 -6.94 11.40
CA ARG A 88 10.24 -7.80 10.80
C ARG A 88 10.63 -8.20 9.39
N THR A 89 10.75 -9.50 9.15
CA THR A 89 11.20 -10.06 7.86
C THR A 89 10.57 -11.44 7.62
N ALA A 90 10.74 -11.97 6.41
CA ALA A 90 10.28 -13.31 6.08
C ALA A 90 11.20 -14.35 6.77
N VAL A 91 10.59 -15.30 7.48
CA VAL A 91 11.27 -16.44 8.10
C VAL A 91 10.58 -17.73 7.66
N PRO A 92 11.31 -18.85 7.51
CA PRO A 92 10.72 -20.12 7.11
C PRO A 92 9.46 -20.47 7.90
N TRP A 93 8.50 -21.07 7.20
CA TRP A 93 7.31 -21.60 7.82
C TRP A 93 7.69 -22.73 8.80
N PRO A 94 7.04 -22.87 9.98
CA PRO A 94 7.38 -23.93 10.92
C PRO A 94 7.06 -25.31 10.34
N GLU A 95 7.96 -26.28 10.50
CA GLU A 95 7.85 -27.62 9.90
C GLU A 95 6.60 -28.38 10.36
N ASP A 96 6.24 -28.25 11.65
CA ASP A 96 5.12 -28.99 12.26
C ASP A 96 3.75 -28.31 12.13
N VAL A 97 3.67 -27.18 11.41
CA VAL A 97 2.42 -26.42 11.25
C VAL A 97 1.92 -26.56 9.81
N PRO A 98 0.71 -27.10 9.57
CA PRO A 98 0.12 -27.14 8.24
C PRO A 98 0.05 -25.74 7.62
N ARG A 99 0.49 -25.63 6.37
CA ARG A 99 0.44 -24.37 5.60
C ARG A 99 -0.75 -24.40 4.65
N GLU A 100 -1.65 -23.44 4.81
CA GLU A 100 -2.78 -23.22 3.91
C GLU A 100 -2.57 -21.90 3.16
N VAL A 101 -2.16 -21.98 1.90
CA VAL A 101 -1.95 -20.79 1.04
C VAL A 101 -3.22 -20.42 0.28
N LEU A 102 -3.96 -21.43 -0.21
CA LEU A 102 -5.23 -21.27 -0.89
C LEU A 102 -6.38 -21.68 0.01
N ARG A 103 -7.33 -20.77 0.19
CA ARG A 103 -8.60 -20.99 0.88
C ARG A 103 -9.73 -21.01 -0.13
N VAL A 104 -10.70 -21.89 0.07
CA VAL A 104 -11.90 -21.95 -0.77
C VAL A 104 -13.12 -21.67 0.08
N LYS A 105 -13.98 -20.75 -0.38
CA LYS A 105 -15.28 -20.47 0.22
C LYS A 105 -16.37 -20.51 -0.83
N HIS A 106 -17.53 -21.03 -0.42
CA HIS A 106 -18.78 -20.92 -1.17
C HIS A 106 -19.61 -19.82 -0.53
N CYS A 107 -19.80 -18.73 -1.27
CA CYS A 107 -20.44 -17.49 -0.84
C CYS A 107 -21.71 -17.20 -1.64
N ASP A 108 -22.28 -18.23 -2.28
CA ASP A 108 -23.47 -18.13 -3.14
C ASP A 108 -24.67 -17.45 -2.44
N ASP A 109 -24.82 -17.64 -1.13
CA ASP A 109 -25.89 -17.05 -0.32
C ASP A 109 -25.45 -15.82 0.50
N ALA A 110 -24.15 -15.54 0.56
CA ALA A 110 -23.57 -14.50 1.41
C ALA A 110 -23.23 -13.21 0.65
N ILE A 111 -22.98 -13.32 -0.66
CA ILE A 111 -22.58 -12.22 -1.53
C ILE A 111 -23.52 -12.18 -2.74
N LEU A 112 -23.82 -10.98 -3.23
CA LEU A 112 -24.68 -10.81 -4.39
C LEU A 112 -24.14 -11.58 -5.62
N PRO A 113 -25.02 -12.13 -6.48
CA PRO A 113 -24.61 -12.75 -7.73
C PRO A 113 -23.75 -11.83 -8.61
N MET A 114 -22.83 -12.42 -9.38
CA MET A 114 -21.85 -11.67 -10.18
C MET A 114 -22.52 -10.65 -11.12
N HIS A 115 -23.59 -11.04 -11.82
CA HIS A 115 -24.32 -10.15 -12.72
C HIS A 115 -24.90 -8.92 -12.00
N GLN A 116 -25.36 -9.06 -10.75
CA GLN A 116 -25.90 -7.94 -9.97
C GLN A 116 -24.80 -7.01 -9.48
N LEU A 117 -23.65 -7.57 -9.06
CA LEU A 117 -22.48 -6.77 -8.70
C LEU A 117 -22.03 -5.92 -9.89
N LEU A 118 -21.91 -6.51 -11.08
CA LEU A 118 -21.51 -5.81 -12.29
C LEU A 118 -22.52 -4.74 -12.70
N ALA A 119 -23.82 -5.04 -12.65
CA ALA A 119 -24.88 -4.09 -12.96
C ALA A 119 -24.86 -2.87 -12.01
N ALA A 120 -24.52 -3.06 -10.74
CA ALA A 120 -24.38 -1.98 -9.76
C ALA A 120 -23.03 -1.23 -9.85
N GLY A 121 -22.13 -1.61 -10.76
CA GLY A 121 -20.79 -1.02 -10.88
C GLY A 121 -19.77 -1.50 -9.84
N VAL A 122 -20.13 -2.53 -9.07
CA VAL A 122 -19.34 -3.16 -7.99
C VAL A 122 -19.00 -2.17 -6.86
N PRO A 123 -20.02 -1.64 -6.14
CA PRO A 123 -19.82 -0.72 -5.02
C PRO A 123 -19.14 -1.44 -3.85
N ILE A 124 -18.25 -0.72 -3.15
CA ILE A 124 -17.44 -1.30 -2.06
C ILE A 124 -18.31 -1.91 -0.95
N GLY A 125 -19.45 -1.29 -0.64
CA GLY A 125 -20.40 -1.78 0.37
C GLY A 125 -21.06 -3.13 0.06
N LYS A 126 -20.88 -3.67 -1.16
CA LYS A 126 -21.38 -5.00 -1.55
C LYS A 126 -20.28 -6.07 -1.55
N LEU A 127 -19.05 -5.70 -1.20
CA LEU A 127 -17.90 -6.60 -1.09
C LEU A 127 -17.50 -6.74 0.39
N ASP A 128 -18.31 -7.41 1.22
CA ASP A 128 -18.04 -7.52 2.66
C ASP A 128 -16.72 -8.28 2.93
N GLY A 129 -15.72 -7.54 3.43
CA GLY A 129 -14.41 -8.11 3.75
C GLY A 129 -14.47 -9.18 4.84
N LYS A 130 -15.42 -9.12 5.78
CA LYS A 130 -15.55 -10.17 6.82
C LYS A 130 -15.88 -11.53 6.24
N VAL A 131 -16.53 -11.56 5.07
CA VAL A 131 -16.83 -12.79 4.33
C VAL A 131 -15.69 -13.12 3.39
N LEU A 132 -15.26 -12.14 2.58
CA LEU A 132 -14.38 -12.33 1.42
C LEU A 132 -12.90 -12.47 1.77
N THR A 133 -12.41 -11.92 2.88
CA THR A 133 -10.99 -11.99 3.26
C THR A 133 -10.74 -13.05 4.33
N PRO A 134 -9.52 -13.61 4.37
CA PRO A 134 -9.17 -14.58 5.42
C PRO A 134 -9.00 -13.93 6.79
N TRP A 135 -8.59 -12.66 6.83
CA TRP A 135 -8.21 -11.91 8.04
C TRP A 135 -8.56 -10.42 7.91
N PRO A 136 -8.48 -9.64 9.01
CA PRO A 136 -8.48 -8.19 8.94
C PRO A 136 -7.31 -7.67 8.09
N GLY A 137 -7.55 -6.53 7.43
CA GLY A 137 -6.55 -5.81 6.66
C GLY A 137 -6.36 -4.39 7.17
N LEU A 138 -5.45 -3.65 6.53
CA LEU A 138 -5.16 -2.26 6.86
C LEU A 138 -6.43 -1.41 7.06
N PRO A 139 -6.50 -0.61 8.15
CA PRO A 139 -5.42 -0.28 9.08
C PRO A 139 -5.37 -1.21 10.31
N GLN A 140 -6.18 -2.26 10.35
CA GLN A 140 -6.21 -3.17 11.48
C GLN A 140 -5.00 -4.10 11.46
N PRO A 141 -4.47 -4.49 12.63
CA PRO A 141 -3.48 -5.55 12.71
C PRO A 141 -3.96 -6.83 12.05
N HIS A 142 -3.02 -7.66 11.59
CA HIS A 142 -3.32 -8.93 10.91
C HIS A 142 -4.18 -9.93 11.73
N GLY A 143 -4.28 -9.77 13.05
CA GLY A 143 -5.22 -10.53 13.89
C GLY A 143 -4.91 -12.02 14.06
N LEU A 144 -3.69 -12.44 13.71
CA LEU A 144 -3.23 -13.83 13.81
C LEU A 144 -2.40 -14.05 15.07
N ALA A 145 -2.67 -15.14 15.78
CA ALA A 145 -1.87 -15.62 16.91
C ALA A 145 -0.82 -16.68 16.50
N GLY A 146 -1.09 -17.42 15.42
CA GLY A 146 -0.18 -18.42 14.85
C GLY A 146 0.80 -17.81 13.84
N PRO A 147 1.45 -18.65 13.00
CA PRO A 147 2.26 -18.16 11.90
C PRO A 147 1.51 -17.13 11.07
N VAL A 148 2.22 -16.10 10.62
CA VAL A 148 1.67 -14.97 9.86
C VAL A 148 2.10 -15.10 8.40
N PRO A 149 1.30 -15.70 7.49
CA PRO A 149 1.72 -15.95 6.11
C PRO A 149 2.19 -14.68 5.40
N VAL A 150 3.25 -14.78 4.59
CA VAL A 150 3.66 -13.66 3.72
C VAL A 150 2.56 -13.36 2.70
N ILE A 151 1.99 -14.39 2.09
CA ILE A 151 0.81 -14.29 1.21
C ILE A 151 -0.24 -15.34 1.57
N ALA A 152 -1.48 -15.06 1.18
CA ALA A 152 -2.56 -16.04 1.10
C ALA A 152 -3.54 -15.66 -0.01
N VAL A 153 -4.22 -16.65 -0.57
CA VAL A 153 -5.23 -16.49 -1.61
C VAL A 153 -6.54 -17.10 -1.10
N GLN A 154 -7.65 -16.42 -1.33
CA GLN A 154 -8.99 -16.96 -1.04
C GLN A 154 -9.85 -16.90 -2.30
N ALA A 155 -10.28 -18.07 -2.77
CA ALA A 155 -11.24 -18.22 -3.85
C ALA A 155 -12.66 -18.23 -3.26
N ASN A 156 -13.42 -17.15 -3.49
CA ASN A 156 -14.80 -17.02 -3.00
C ASN A 156 -15.78 -17.23 -4.17
N PHE A 157 -16.32 -18.44 -4.30
CA PHE A 157 -17.30 -18.74 -5.33
C PHE A 157 -18.64 -18.08 -5.00
N ILE A 158 -19.22 -17.41 -5.98
CA ILE A 158 -20.55 -16.79 -5.88
C ILE A 158 -21.41 -17.27 -7.06
N GLN A 159 -22.69 -16.94 -7.05
CA GLN A 159 -23.56 -17.27 -8.17
C GLN A 159 -23.06 -16.58 -9.45
N GLY A 160 -22.75 -17.37 -10.47
CA GLY A 160 -22.25 -16.91 -11.77
C GLY A 160 -20.81 -16.38 -11.76
N GLY A 161 -20.00 -16.65 -10.74
CA GLY A 161 -18.63 -16.15 -10.73
C GLY A 161 -17.74 -16.53 -9.56
N LEU A 162 -16.56 -15.92 -9.54
CA LEU A 162 -15.54 -16.03 -8.50
C LEU A 162 -15.06 -14.63 -8.10
N ILE A 163 -14.88 -14.41 -6.80
CA ILE A 163 -14.10 -13.28 -6.27
C ILE A 163 -12.83 -13.84 -5.65
N LEU A 164 -11.71 -13.64 -6.33
CA LEU A 164 -10.38 -14.04 -5.87
C LEU A 164 -9.78 -12.92 -5.02
N ILE A 165 -9.50 -13.22 -3.75
CA ILE A 165 -8.77 -12.31 -2.87
C ILE A 165 -7.31 -12.74 -2.82
N LEU A 166 -6.42 -11.83 -3.23
CA LEU A 166 -4.99 -11.94 -2.95
C LEU A 166 -4.68 -11.11 -1.70
N SER A 167 -4.12 -11.76 -0.69
CA SER A 167 -3.69 -11.14 0.57
C SER A 167 -2.18 -11.19 0.67
N SER A 168 -1.55 -10.06 0.96
CA SER A 168 -0.10 -9.97 1.18
C SER A 168 0.23 -9.13 2.40
N HIS A 169 1.20 -9.56 3.20
CA HIS A 169 1.59 -8.83 4.39
C HIS A 169 2.37 -7.57 4.01
N HIS A 170 1.90 -6.40 4.43
CA HIS A 170 2.34 -5.13 3.87
C HIS A 170 3.78 -4.74 4.27
N THR A 171 4.30 -5.26 5.39
CA THR A 171 5.74 -5.17 5.69
C THR A 171 6.60 -5.78 4.57
N MET A 172 6.14 -6.87 3.94
CA MET A 172 6.92 -7.64 2.97
C MET A 172 6.70 -7.19 1.53
N ILE A 173 5.46 -6.80 1.20
CA ILE A 173 5.01 -6.55 -0.17
C ILE A 173 4.20 -5.25 -0.20
N ASP A 174 4.67 -4.26 -0.97
CA ASP A 174 3.95 -3.00 -1.17
C ASP A 174 2.92 -3.07 -2.34
N GLY A 175 2.29 -1.94 -2.63
CA GLY A 175 1.32 -1.83 -3.73
C GLY A 175 1.91 -2.24 -5.09
N THR A 176 3.10 -1.77 -5.45
CA THR A 176 3.76 -2.11 -6.73
C THR A 176 4.08 -3.61 -6.78
N ALA A 177 4.68 -4.15 -5.72
CA ALA A 177 5.04 -5.56 -5.62
C ALA A 177 3.83 -6.49 -5.68
N ASN A 178 2.66 -6.05 -5.21
CA ASN A 178 1.42 -6.81 -5.38
C ASN A 178 1.03 -7.00 -6.86
N PHE A 179 1.21 -5.98 -7.71
CA PHE A 179 0.95 -6.16 -9.15
C PHE A 179 1.97 -7.07 -9.81
N GLN A 180 3.23 -7.05 -9.35
CA GLN A 180 4.20 -8.05 -9.79
C GLN A 180 3.77 -9.46 -9.36
N LEU A 181 3.31 -9.65 -8.12
CA LEU A 181 2.80 -10.94 -7.65
C LEU A 181 1.62 -11.43 -8.51
N VAL A 182 0.69 -10.55 -8.86
CA VAL A 182 -0.42 -10.86 -9.78
C VAL A 182 0.10 -11.24 -11.16
N LYS A 183 1.06 -10.50 -11.72
CA LYS A 183 1.70 -10.81 -13.01
C LYS A 183 2.30 -12.22 -12.97
N LEU A 184 3.06 -12.56 -11.94
CA LEU A 184 3.71 -13.87 -11.81
C LEU A 184 2.69 -15.01 -11.67
N LEU A 185 1.67 -14.83 -10.82
CA LEU A 185 0.60 -15.81 -10.65
C LEU A 185 -0.16 -16.05 -11.95
N THR A 186 -0.54 -14.97 -12.66
CA THR A 186 -1.27 -15.09 -13.94
C THR A 186 -0.43 -15.76 -15.03
N THR A 187 0.89 -15.56 -15.04
CA THR A 187 1.80 -16.26 -15.96
C THR A 187 1.75 -17.76 -15.74
N LEU A 188 1.84 -18.22 -14.49
CA LEU A 188 1.74 -19.65 -14.18
C LEU A 188 0.35 -20.22 -14.46
N LEU A 189 -0.73 -19.45 -14.24
CA LEU A 189 -2.10 -19.87 -14.58
C LEU A 189 -2.34 -20.05 -16.07
N ARG A 190 -1.55 -19.39 -16.93
CA ARG A 190 -1.58 -19.62 -18.39
C ARG A 190 -0.76 -20.84 -18.82
N GLY A 191 0.00 -21.44 -17.90
CA GLY A 191 0.96 -22.49 -18.21
C GLY A 191 2.31 -21.95 -18.69
N ASP A 192 2.52 -20.64 -18.71
CA ASP A 192 3.76 -20.01 -19.13
C ASP A 192 4.87 -20.17 -18.05
N GLU A 193 6.12 -19.99 -18.44
CA GLU A 193 7.26 -19.88 -17.52
C GLU A 193 7.46 -18.44 -17.04
N ILE A 194 7.87 -18.27 -15.78
CA ILE A 194 8.22 -16.94 -15.28
C ILE A 194 9.54 -16.50 -15.92
N PRO A 195 9.61 -15.29 -16.52
CA PRO A 195 10.86 -14.78 -17.08
C PRO A 195 12.00 -14.75 -16.05
N ALA A 196 13.20 -15.19 -16.44
CA ALA A 196 14.35 -15.25 -15.55
C ALA A 196 14.69 -13.90 -14.88
N ALA A 197 14.53 -12.78 -15.60
CA ALA A 197 14.73 -11.44 -15.06
C ALA A 197 13.73 -11.10 -13.94
N ASP A 198 12.48 -11.57 -14.06
CA ASP A 198 11.47 -11.39 -13.02
C ASP A 198 11.78 -12.27 -11.79
N LEU A 199 12.20 -13.53 -11.99
CA LEU A 199 12.64 -14.41 -10.89
C LEU A 199 13.85 -13.85 -10.15
N GLN A 200 14.81 -13.27 -10.88
CA GLN A 200 15.97 -12.63 -10.28
C GLN A 200 15.56 -11.47 -9.35
N GLN A 201 14.61 -10.63 -9.77
CA GLN A 201 14.15 -9.52 -8.93
C GLN A 201 13.23 -9.98 -7.79
N ALA A 202 12.45 -11.03 -8.00
CA ALA A 202 11.61 -11.64 -6.97
C ALA A 202 12.42 -12.26 -5.82
N ASN A 203 13.59 -12.85 -6.13
CA ASN A 203 14.51 -13.47 -5.18
C ASN A 203 15.70 -12.57 -4.81
N ARG A 204 15.67 -11.28 -5.16
CA ARG A 204 16.76 -10.35 -4.89
C ARG A 204 17.01 -10.21 -3.39
N ASP A 205 18.28 -10.26 -2.99
CA ASP A 205 18.70 -10.02 -1.60
C ASP A 205 18.25 -8.64 -1.14
N ARG A 206 17.47 -8.62 -0.07
CA ARG A 206 16.83 -7.42 0.49
C ARG A 206 17.73 -6.70 1.48
N SER A 207 18.71 -7.38 2.06
CA SER A 207 19.55 -6.86 3.15
C SER A 207 20.55 -5.79 2.71
N ARG A 208 20.79 -5.70 1.39
CA ARG A 208 21.75 -4.78 0.75
C ARG A 208 21.10 -3.93 -0.35
N LEU A 209 19.77 -3.83 -0.35
CA LEU A 209 19.07 -3.17 -1.44
C LEU A 209 19.22 -1.64 -1.40
N ILE A 210 19.29 -1.07 -0.20
CA ILE A 210 19.41 0.38 0.00
C ILE A 210 20.70 0.65 0.75
N ASP A 211 21.64 1.36 0.11
CA ASP A 211 22.84 1.83 0.77
C ASP A 211 22.48 2.91 1.80
N LEU A 212 22.66 2.61 3.09
CA LEU A 212 22.41 3.60 4.14
C LEU A 212 23.42 4.75 4.05
N ILE A 213 23.01 5.93 4.49
CA ILE A 213 23.87 7.12 4.54
C ILE A 213 24.83 6.95 5.74
N PRO A 214 26.16 7.14 5.58
CA PRO A 214 27.11 7.07 6.68
C PRO A 214 26.82 8.11 7.78
N PRO A 215 27.24 7.89 9.04
CA PRO A 215 27.07 8.87 10.13
C PRO A 215 27.68 10.25 9.84
N SER A 216 28.73 10.30 9.00
CA SER A 216 29.42 11.54 8.61
C SER A 216 28.67 12.40 7.59
N GLN A 217 27.59 11.89 6.99
CA GLN A 217 26.81 12.59 5.97
C GLN A 217 25.42 12.97 6.49
N PRO A 218 24.86 14.11 6.05
CA PRO A 218 23.56 14.56 6.51
C PRO A 218 22.43 13.64 6.01
N VAL A 219 21.47 13.41 6.90
CA VAL A 219 20.20 12.72 6.62
C VAL A 219 19.08 13.76 6.66
N LYS A 220 18.12 13.66 5.75
CA LYS A 220 16.91 14.51 5.78
C LYS A 220 16.21 14.40 7.14
N ASP A 221 15.66 15.51 7.64
CA ASP A 221 14.87 15.47 8.87
C ASP A 221 13.54 14.72 8.66
N HIS A 222 13.39 13.64 9.41
CA HIS A 222 12.23 12.75 9.44
C HIS A 222 11.57 12.72 10.83
N SER A 223 11.89 13.66 11.71
CA SER A 223 11.35 13.78 13.08
C SER A 223 9.82 13.77 13.15
N HIS A 224 9.14 14.30 12.12
CA HIS A 224 7.68 14.29 11.98
C HIS A 224 7.05 12.89 11.90
N LEU A 225 7.85 11.83 11.68
CA LEU A 225 7.41 10.44 11.69
C LEU A 225 7.48 9.81 13.07
N ARG A 226 8.11 10.45 14.06
CA ARG A 226 8.06 9.99 15.45
C ARG A 226 6.73 10.37 16.06
N CYS A 227 6.12 9.45 16.80
CA CYS A 227 4.93 9.76 17.58
C CYS A 227 5.27 10.81 18.65
N PRO A 228 4.64 11.99 18.63
CA PRO A 228 4.90 12.99 19.66
C PRO A 228 4.32 12.54 21.03
N PRO A 229 4.92 12.96 22.15
CA PRO A 229 4.40 12.64 23.48
C PRO A 229 2.94 13.05 23.64
N GLY A 230 2.11 12.13 24.14
CA GLY A 230 0.67 12.37 24.34
C GLY A 230 -0.17 12.40 23.06
N TYR A 231 0.39 12.04 21.91
CA TYR A 231 -0.37 11.95 20.66
C TYR A 231 -1.56 11.00 20.82
N GLN A 232 -2.73 11.49 20.41
CA GLN A 232 -3.94 10.72 20.28
C GLN A 232 -4.39 10.79 18.82
N VAL A 233 -4.85 9.66 18.30
CA VAL A 233 -5.44 9.62 16.96
C VAL A 233 -6.68 10.50 16.96
N VAL A 234 -6.72 11.48 16.07
CA VAL A 234 -7.89 12.34 15.90
C VAL A 234 -8.88 11.61 15.00
N PHE A 235 -9.89 11.02 15.63
CA PHE A 235 -10.99 10.41 14.90
C PHE A 235 -11.91 11.48 14.30
N PRO A 236 -12.50 11.21 13.14
CA PRO A 236 -13.46 12.13 12.55
C PRO A 236 -14.72 12.26 13.42
N THR A 237 -15.29 13.46 13.43
CA THR A 237 -16.54 13.77 14.17
C THR A 237 -17.75 12.96 13.70
N ARG A 238 -17.73 12.50 12.44
CA ARG A 238 -18.78 11.70 11.81
C ARG A 238 -18.23 10.35 11.36
N PRO A 239 -19.04 9.28 11.34
CA PRO A 239 -18.58 7.97 10.94
C PRO A 239 -17.92 7.98 9.55
N PRO A 240 -16.66 7.54 9.43
CA PRO A 240 -15.98 7.46 8.15
C PRO A 240 -16.58 6.33 7.29
N THR A 241 -16.92 6.64 6.04
CA THR A 241 -17.61 5.74 5.12
C THR A 241 -16.81 5.57 3.85
N TRP A 242 -16.66 4.32 3.41
CA TRP A 242 -16.04 3.97 2.13
C TRP A 242 -17.00 4.21 0.95
N CYS A 243 -16.49 4.79 -0.14
CA CYS A 243 -17.24 5.04 -1.35
C CYS A 243 -16.33 4.94 -2.58
N TYR A 244 -16.86 4.44 -3.69
CA TYR A 244 -16.17 4.53 -4.98
C TYR A 244 -16.66 5.72 -5.78
N PHE A 245 -15.73 6.35 -6.50
CA PHE A 245 -16.01 7.22 -7.63
C PHE A 245 -15.34 6.66 -8.88
N LYS A 246 -15.88 6.97 -10.04
CA LYS A 246 -15.29 6.65 -11.34
C LYS A 246 -15.02 7.93 -12.10
N VAL A 247 -13.78 8.09 -12.57
CA VAL A 247 -13.37 9.21 -13.42
C VAL A 247 -13.18 8.71 -14.84
N PRO A 248 -13.86 9.25 -15.86
CA PRO A 248 -13.59 8.86 -17.24
C PRO A 248 -12.15 9.20 -17.62
N VAL A 249 -11.42 8.25 -18.22
CA VAL A 249 -10.01 8.42 -18.61
C VAL A 249 -9.85 9.65 -19.51
N ALA A 250 -10.71 9.77 -20.52
CA ALA A 250 -10.68 10.90 -21.46
C ALA A 250 -10.89 12.26 -20.77
N SER A 251 -11.73 12.31 -19.73
CA SER A 251 -11.99 13.53 -18.96
C SER A 251 -10.75 13.94 -18.17
N LEU A 252 -10.08 13.00 -17.48
CA LEU A 252 -8.83 13.29 -16.77
C LEU A 252 -7.73 13.73 -17.73
N SER A 253 -7.55 13.02 -18.85
CA SER A 253 -6.54 13.38 -19.86
C SER A 253 -6.77 14.77 -20.43
N LYS A 254 -8.04 15.14 -20.70
CA LYS A 254 -8.38 16.50 -21.17
C LYS A 254 -8.05 17.54 -20.11
N LEU A 255 -8.48 17.31 -18.86
CA LEU A 255 -8.23 18.23 -17.75
C LEU A 255 -6.72 18.44 -17.52
N ALA A 256 -5.95 17.36 -17.50
CA ALA A 256 -4.50 17.44 -17.32
C ALA A 256 -3.80 18.17 -18.46
N LYS A 257 -4.20 17.94 -19.73
CA LYS A 257 -3.68 18.70 -20.88
C LYS A 257 -3.97 20.19 -20.74
N THR A 258 -5.18 20.57 -20.35
CA THR A 258 -5.55 21.98 -20.13
C THR A 258 -4.69 22.61 -19.02
N VAL A 259 -4.53 21.92 -17.89
CA VAL A 259 -3.72 22.42 -16.76
C VAL A 259 -2.24 22.56 -17.14
N THR A 260 -1.68 21.58 -17.85
CA THR A 260 -0.28 21.61 -18.29
C THR A 260 -0.05 22.71 -19.33
N ALA A 261 -0.99 22.96 -20.24
CA ALA A 261 -0.87 24.01 -21.25
C ALA A 261 -0.82 25.44 -20.67
N GLN A 262 -1.33 25.65 -19.45
CA GLN A 262 -1.28 26.96 -18.77
C GLN A 262 0.13 27.34 -18.30
N ASP A 263 1.06 26.39 -18.17
CA ASP A 263 2.45 26.63 -17.76
C ASP A 263 3.36 25.50 -18.29
N PRO A 264 3.75 25.58 -19.58
CA PRO A 264 4.51 24.51 -20.23
C PRO A 264 5.89 24.24 -19.59
N ASP A 265 6.48 25.24 -18.92
CA ASP A 265 7.79 25.13 -18.27
C ASP A 265 7.76 24.31 -16.98
N ARG A 266 6.56 24.10 -16.42
CA ARG A 266 6.34 23.34 -15.18
C ARG A 266 5.21 22.32 -15.38
N PRO A 267 5.47 21.25 -16.18
CA PRO A 267 4.45 20.28 -16.52
C PRO A 267 4.02 19.46 -15.30
N VAL A 268 2.76 19.03 -15.32
CA VAL A 268 2.16 18.14 -14.31
C VAL A 268 1.62 16.89 -15.00
N THR A 269 1.49 15.79 -14.24
CA THR A 269 0.91 14.55 -14.76
C THR A 269 -0.60 14.49 -14.49
N GLU A 270 -1.29 13.56 -15.16
CA GLU A 270 -2.68 13.20 -14.84
C GLU A 270 -2.85 12.85 -13.35
N ASP A 271 -1.89 12.13 -12.78
CA ASP A 271 -1.89 11.78 -11.36
C ASP A 271 -1.83 13.03 -10.46
N ASP A 272 -0.97 14.01 -10.74
CA ASP A 272 -0.91 15.25 -9.95
C ASP A 272 -2.21 16.04 -10.01
N VAL A 273 -2.79 16.11 -11.22
CA VAL A 273 -4.03 16.84 -11.48
C VAL A 273 -5.20 16.19 -10.76
N LEU A 274 -5.28 14.85 -10.76
CA LEU A 274 -6.32 14.12 -10.05
C LEU A 274 -6.23 14.31 -8.53
N HIS A 275 -5.03 14.21 -7.95
CA HIS A 275 -4.82 14.44 -6.52
C HIS A 275 -5.12 15.90 -6.13
N ALA A 276 -4.69 16.86 -6.95
CA ALA A 276 -4.95 18.28 -6.74
C ALA A 276 -6.44 18.59 -6.80
N PHE A 277 -7.13 18.04 -7.80
CA PHE A 277 -8.57 18.22 -7.98
C PHE A 277 -9.35 17.67 -6.78
N TYR A 278 -9.06 16.43 -6.38
CA TYR A 278 -9.69 15.84 -5.20
C TYR A 278 -9.44 16.67 -3.93
N TRP A 279 -8.19 17.05 -3.66
CA TRP A 279 -7.86 17.81 -2.45
C TRP A 279 -8.51 19.18 -2.42
N GLN A 280 -8.54 19.87 -3.56
CA GLN A 280 -9.19 21.16 -3.72
C GLN A 280 -10.70 21.06 -3.51
N ARG A 281 -11.38 20.09 -4.13
CA ARG A 281 -12.83 19.92 -3.96
C ARG A 281 -13.17 19.55 -2.51
N LEU A 282 -12.39 18.66 -1.90
CA LEU A 282 -12.58 18.28 -0.50
C LEU A 282 -12.39 19.48 0.45
N CYS A 283 -11.36 20.31 0.22
CA CYS A 283 -11.18 21.54 0.99
C CYS A 283 -12.32 22.53 0.78
N ALA A 284 -12.78 22.72 -0.46
CA ALA A 284 -13.89 23.61 -0.78
C ALA A 284 -15.21 23.22 -0.07
N VAL A 285 -15.57 21.92 -0.07
CA VAL A 285 -16.78 21.45 0.62
C VAL A 285 -16.67 21.53 2.15
N ARG A 286 -15.45 21.45 2.70
CA ARG A 286 -15.22 21.63 4.15
C ARG A 286 -15.37 23.09 4.55
N LEU A 287 -14.87 24.04 3.74
CA LEU A 287 -15.06 25.48 3.97
C LEU A 287 -16.54 25.88 3.92
N SER A 288 -17.28 25.39 2.91
CA SER A 288 -18.71 25.71 2.79
C SER A 288 -19.54 25.17 3.96
N ARG A 289 -19.01 24.18 4.68
CA ARG A 289 -19.59 23.59 5.89
C ARG A 289 -19.08 24.23 7.20
N GLY A 290 -18.34 25.32 7.12
CA GLY A 290 -17.92 26.11 8.28
C GLY A 290 -16.56 25.72 8.87
N MET A 291 -15.74 24.91 8.18
CA MET A 291 -14.34 24.73 8.57
C MET A 291 -13.59 26.07 8.41
N SER A 292 -12.74 26.41 9.38
CA SER A 292 -11.92 27.63 9.31
C SER A 292 -10.97 27.57 8.12
N ALA A 293 -10.81 28.71 7.42
CA ALA A 293 -9.86 28.83 6.32
C ALA A 293 -8.40 28.56 6.75
N ASP A 294 -8.07 28.86 8.01
CA ASP A 294 -6.74 28.69 8.61
C ASP A 294 -6.48 27.26 9.11
N THR A 295 -7.52 26.39 9.13
CA THR A 295 -7.35 24.97 9.48
C THR A 295 -6.38 24.34 8.49
N VAL A 296 -5.32 23.71 8.99
CA VAL A 296 -4.32 23.03 8.15
C VAL A 296 -4.85 21.66 7.72
N SER A 297 -4.74 21.37 6.43
CA SER A 297 -4.94 20.03 5.86
C SER A 297 -3.60 19.49 5.36
N LYS A 298 -3.37 18.19 5.57
CA LYS A 298 -2.22 17.45 5.06
C LYS A 298 -2.64 16.56 3.89
N MET A 299 -1.90 16.58 2.79
CA MET A 299 -1.93 15.56 1.74
C MET A 299 -0.64 14.73 1.80
N SER A 300 -0.77 13.44 2.07
CA SER A 300 0.33 12.48 2.01
C SER A 300 0.19 11.63 0.75
N ARG A 301 1.18 11.64 -0.15
CA ARG A 301 1.20 10.82 -1.37
C ARG A 301 2.24 9.70 -1.22
N ALA A 302 1.81 8.45 -1.37
CA ALA A 302 2.72 7.31 -1.46
C ALA A 302 3.58 7.39 -2.73
N ILE A 303 4.85 7.06 -2.60
CA ILE A 303 5.85 7.10 -3.67
C ILE A 303 6.51 5.74 -3.79
N ASP A 304 6.54 5.20 -5.00
CA ASP A 304 7.38 4.05 -5.32
C ASP A 304 8.85 4.48 -5.38
N GLY A 305 9.63 4.09 -4.37
CA GLY A 305 11.05 4.42 -4.25
C GLY A 305 11.93 3.71 -5.27
N ARG A 306 11.39 2.75 -6.03
CA ARG A 306 12.16 1.92 -6.98
C ARG A 306 12.80 2.78 -8.06
N THR A 307 12.01 3.69 -8.64
CA THR A 307 12.46 4.58 -9.71
C THR A 307 13.64 5.45 -9.26
N ALA A 308 13.56 6.04 -8.06
CA ALA A 308 14.62 6.88 -7.53
C ALA A 308 15.93 6.12 -7.25
N LEU A 309 15.86 4.82 -6.98
CA LEU A 309 17.02 3.97 -6.71
C LEU A 309 17.48 3.16 -7.92
N GLY A 310 16.82 3.30 -9.08
CA GLY A 310 17.11 2.47 -10.26
C GLY A 310 16.82 0.97 -10.06
N ILE A 311 15.90 0.65 -9.14
CA ILE A 311 15.47 -0.73 -8.88
C ILE A 311 14.33 -1.07 -9.86
N PRO A 312 14.35 -2.25 -10.52
CA PRO A 312 13.26 -2.63 -11.43
C PRO A 312 11.90 -2.73 -10.74
N ALA A 313 10.83 -2.39 -11.46
CA ALA A 313 9.45 -2.53 -10.98
C ALA A 313 9.08 -3.98 -10.59
N SER A 314 9.78 -4.98 -11.14
CA SER A 314 9.62 -6.40 -10.79
C SER A 314 10.21 -6.79 -9.43
N TYR A 315 10.85 -5.88 -8.70
CA TYR A 315 11.25 -6.11 -7.32
C TYR A 315 10.02 -6.24 -6.40
N MET A 316 9.96 -7.33 -5.64
CA MET A 316 8.78 -7.74 -4.87
C MET A 316 8.75 -7.33 -3.39
N GLY A 317 9.75 -6.60 -2.90
CA GLY A 317 9.77 -6.12 -1.51
C GLY A 317 9.05 -4.80 -1.31
N ALA A 318 8.77 -4.42 -0.07
CA ALA A 318 8.25 -3.09 0.24
C ALA A 318 9.33 -2.01 0.04
N LEU A 319 9.03 -0.99 -0.76
CA LEU A 319 9.92 0.13 -1.07
C LEU A 319 9.14 1.43 -1.29
N VAL A 320 8.33 1.81 -0.29
CA VAL A 320 7.47 2.99 -0.36
C VAL A 320 7.90 4.05 0.65
N CYS A 321 8.06 5.29 0.17
CA CYS A 321 8.12 6.48 1.01
C CYS A 321 6.91 7.38 0.74
N SER A 322 6.85 8.56 1.36
CA SER A 322 5.74 9.50 1.15
C SER A 322 6.23 10.93 0.95
N ALA A 323 5.56 11.66 0.06
CA ALA A 323 5.59 13.12 0.06
C ALA A 323 4.47 13.65 0.94
N ILE A 324 4.77 14.67 1.75
CA ILE A 324 3.81 15.27 2.66
C ILE A 324 3.71 16.76 2.34
N THR A 325 2.52 17.19 1.96
CA THR A 325 2.18 18.61 1.73
C THR A 325 1.21 19.06 2.82
N ARG A 326 1.44 20.23 3.43
CA ARG A 326 0.51 20.84 4.39
C ARG A 326 0.18 22.25 3.95
N LEU A 327 -1.10 22.58 3.85
CA LEU A 327 -1.59 23.91 3.51
C LEU A 327 -2.89 24.20 4.28
N PRO A 328 -3.17 25.47 4.62
CA PRO A 328 -4.49 25.88 5.08
C PRO A 328 -5.57 25.50 4.06
N VAL A 329 -6.71 25.02 4.55
CA VAL A 329 -7.86 24.60 3.74
C VAL A 329 -8.34 25.75 2.84
N GLY A 330 -8.37 26.98 3.36
CA GLY A 330 -8.68 28.20 2.59
C GLY A 330 -7.72 28.43 1.43
N GLN A 331 -6.42 28.21 1.67
CA GLN A 331 -5.41 28.33 0.63
C GLN A 331 -5.63 27.28 -0.46
N VAL A 332 -5.77 26.00 -0.11
CA VAL A 332 -5.99 24.91 -1.09
C VAL A 332 -7.22 25.17 -1.96
N ALA A 333 -8.32 25.62 -1.36
CA ALA A 333 -9.55 25.93 -2.09
C ALA A 333 -9.44 27.15 -3.01
N SER A 334 -8.59 28.12 -2.67
CA SER A 334 -8.40 29.37 -3.44
C SER A 334 -7.40 29.25 -4.60
N LEU A 335 -6.41 28.36 -4.49
CA LEU A 335 -5.43 28.13 -5.56
C LEU A 335 -6.12 27.62 -6.83
N THR A 336 -5.56 27.93 -7.99
CA THR A 336 -6.00 27.27 -9.23
C THR A 336 -5.61 25.80 -9.20
N LEU A 337 -6.32 24.96 -9.96
CA LEU A 337 -6.01 23.53 -10.06
C LEU A 337 -4.54 23.28 -10.45
N GLY A 338 -4.02 24.07 -11.39
CA GLY A 338 -2.61 23.97 -11.82
C GLY A 338 -1.62 24.39 -10.75
N GLN A 339 -1.92 25.40 -9.94
CA GLN A 339 -1.08 25.78 -8.80
C GLN A 339 -1.02 24.65 -7.77
N THR A 340 -2.17 24.08 -7.38
CA THR A 340 -2.23 22.96 -6.44
C THR A 340 -1.48 21.74 -6.99
N ALA A 341 -1.67 21.39 -8.26
CA ALA A 341 -0.97 20.27 -8.91
C ALA A 341 0.56 20.47 -8.92
N ARG A 342 1.05 21.69 -9.19
CA ARG A 342 2.48 22.00 -9.17
C ARG A 342 3.08 21.95 -7.77
N VAL A 343 2.34 22.38 -6.75
CA VAL A 343 2.76 22.20 -5.35
C VAL A 343 2.94 20.72 -5.05
N LEU A 344 1.93 19.89 -5.34
CA LEU A 344 2.00 18.44 -5.10
C LEU A 344 3.11 17.75 -5.91
N ARG A 345 3.35 18.17 -7.16
CA ARG A 345 4.45 17.69 -8.00
C ARG A 345 5.80 18.04 -7.40
N ARG A 346 5.99 19.29 -6.95
CA ARG A 346 7.26 19.73 -6.33
C ARG A 346 7.59 18.89 -5.10
N GLU A 347 6.64 18.74 -4.18
CA GLU A 347 6.84 17.95 -2.94
C GLU A 347 7.14 16.48 -3.27
N LEU A 348 6.45 15.89 -4.25
CA LEU A 348 6.71 14.53 -4.71
C LEU A 348 8.11 14.39 -5.31
N SER A 349 8.51 15.29 -6.21
CA SER A 349 9.83 15.23 -6.85
C SER A 349 10.98 15.39 -5.85
N GLN A 350 10.82 16.25 -4.83
CA GLN A 350 11.82 16.41 -3.77
C GLN A 350 11.92 15.18 -2.85
N ALA A 351 10.81 14.47 -2.64
CA ALA A 351 10.78 13.23 -1.85
C ALA A 351 11.24 11.99 -2.64
N ASN A 352 11.19 12.03 -3.97
CA ASN A 352 11.51 10.91 -4.87
C ASN A 352 12.89 11.04 -5.54
N THR A 353 13.93 11.31 -4.76
CA THR A 353 15.33 11.28 -5.20
C THR A 353 16.08 10.15 -4.53
N ALA A 354 17.17 9.65 -5.14
CA ALA A 354 17.99 8.59 -4.54
C ALA A 354 18.43 8.96 -3.11
N TRP A 355 18.87 10.21 -2.90
CA TRP A 355 19.27 10.70 -1.58
C TRP A 355 18.10 10.77 -0.59
N ALA A 356 16.92 11.21 -1.01
CA ALA A 356 15.75 11.29 -0.13
C ALA A 356 15.25 9.90 0.30
N VAL A 357 15.20 8.92 -0.62
CA VAL A 357 14.81 7.54 -0.29
C VAL A 357 15.84 6.88 0.63
N ARG A 358 17.15 7.05 0.35
CA ARG A 358 18.23 6.57 1.24
C ARG A 358 18.17 7.24 2.61
N SER A 359 17.85 8.54 2.67
CA SER A 359 17.68 9.26 3.93
C SER A 359 16.54 8.69 4.76
N PHE A 360 15.40 8.41 4.14
CA PHE A 360 14.25 7.79 4.80
C PHE A 360 14.58 6.39 5.35
N ALA A 361 15.21 5.54 4.53
CA ALA A 361 15.67 4.22 5.00
C ALA A 361 16.69 4.32 6.14
N THR A 362 17.62 5.27 6.06
CA THR A 362 18.63 5.51 7.09
C THR A 362 18.00 5.98 8.40
N PHE A 363 16.98 6.84 8.33
CA PHE A 363 16.21 7.26 9.50
C PHE A 363 15.58 6.06 10.20
N ILE A 364 14.91 5.17 9.47
CA ILE A 364 14.28 3.96 10.05
C ILE A 364 15.33 3.05 10.68
N ALA A 365 16.44 2.81 9.97
CA ALA A 365 17.53 1.95 10.46
C ALA A 365 18.12 2.49 11.78
N ARG A 366 18.25 3.81 11.91
CA ARG A 366 18.80 4.48 13.10
C ARG A 366 17.77 4.69 14.21
N GLU A 367 16.48 4.42 13.97
CA GLU A 367 15.46 4.59 15.00
C GLU A 367 15.56 3.45 16.03
N PRO A 368 15.83 3.76 17.31
CA PRO A 368 16.01 2.74 18.34
C PRO A 368 14.71 1.99 18.64
N ASP A 369 13.56 2.67 18.51
CA ASP A 369 12.25 2.08 18.72
C ASP A 369 11.31 2.42 17.55
N ARG A 370 11.15 1.44 16.65
CA ARG A 370 10.29 1.55 15.47
C ARG A 370 8.81 1.36 15.80
N SER A 371 8.48 0.88 17.01
CA SER A 371 7.09 0.63 17.43
C SER A 371 6.28 1.93 17.61
N LEU A 372 6.97 3.06 17.73
CA LEU A 372 6.39 4.40 17.90
C LEU A 372 6.37 5.23 16.61
N LEU A 373 6.74 4.65 15.47
CA LEU A 373 6.75 5.38 14.21
C LEU A 373 5.34 5.53 13.62
N LEU A 374 5.08 6.70 13.03
CA LEU A 374 3.87 7.05 12.31
C LEU A 374 4.19 7.14 10.82
N TYR A 375 3.58 6.27 10.00
CA TYR A 375 3.96 6.08 8.59
C TYR A 375 3.94 7.36 7.74
N THR A 376 2.98 8.25 8.01
CA THR A 376 2.85 9.55 7.34
C THR A 376 2.81 10.71 8.34
N GLY A 377 3.40 10.49 9.53
CA GLY A 377 3.32 11.39 10.68
C GLY A 377 1.94 11.42 11.35
N THR A 378 1.71 12.42 12.20
CA THR A 378 0.40 12.66 12.84
C THR A 378 -0.69 12.87 11.81
N HIS A 379 -1.92 12.42 12.11
CA HIS A 379 -3.04 12.44 11.17
C HIS A 379 -4.32 12.93 11.83
N ASP A 380 -4.97 13.89 11.20
CA ASP A 380 -6.32 14.35 11.57
C ASP A 380 -7.38 13.79 10.61
N GLY A 381 -8.24 12.91 11.13
CA GLY A 381 -9.31 12.28 10.34
C GLY A 381 -10.36 13.25 9.77
N ASN A 382 -10.40 14.50 10.22
CA ASN A 382 -11.31 15.53 9.71
C ASN A 382 -10.70 16.36 8.57
N THR A 383 -9.37 16.42 8.44
CA THR A 383 -8.71 17.36 7.52
C THR A 383 -7.71 16.68 6.59
N ASP A 384 -7.07 15.60 7.02
CA ASP A 384 -5.94 15.02 6.31
C ASP A 384 -6.37 13.98 5.26
N VAL A 385 -5.54 13.83 4.24
CA VAL A 385 -5.71 12.87 3.14
C VAL A 385 -4.46 12.00 3.02
N GLY A 386 -4.67 10.69 3.03
CA GLY A 386 -3.65 9.67 2.73
C GLY A 386 -3.92 9.07 1.35
N ALA A 387 -3.08 9.43 0.38
CA ALA A 387 -3.25 9.10 -1.02
C ALA A 387 -2.29 7.99 -1.48
N SER A 388 -2.83 7.03 -2.23
CA SER A 388 -2.06 6.03 -2.97
C SER A 388 -2.61 5.92 -4.38
N SER A 389 -1.73 5.66 -5.35
CA SER A 389 -2.13 5.61 -6.76
C SER A 389 -1.39 4.51 -7.50
N THR A 390 -2.14 3.76 -8.30
CA THR A 390 -1.62 2.81 -9.28
C THR A 390 -1.84 3.32 -10.70
N LEU A 391 -2.12 4.63 -10.88
CA LEU A 391 -2.42 5.18 -12.20
C LEU A 391 -1.25 5.01 -13.18
N ASN A 392 -0.01 5.11 -12.70
CA ASN A 392 1.18 4.93 -13.52
C ASN A 392 1.45 3.47 -13.92
N THR A 393 0.85 2.48 -13.25
CA THR A 393 1.01 1.06 -13.63
C THR A 393 0.13 0.68 -14.82
N ASN A 394 -0.79 1.57 -15.26
CA ASN A 394 -1.68 1.37 -16.42
C ASN A 394 -0.96 1.28 -17.78
N GLN A 395 0.35 1.50 -17.81
CA GLN A 395 1.16 1.26 -19.00
C GLN A 395 1.33 -0.24 -19.31
N THR A 396 0.93 -1.11 -18.38
CA THR A 396 1.00 -2.57 -18.56
C THR A 396 -0.38 -3.10 -18.92
N PRO A 397 -0.52 -3.89 -20.00
CA PRO A 397 -1.80 -4.53 -20.33
C PRO A 397 -2.33 -5.32 -19.13
N SER A 398 -3.67 -5.37 -18.99
CA SER A 398 -4.28 -6.22 -17.98
C SER A 398 -3.84 -7.67 -18.21
N PRO A 399 -3.34 -8.37 -17.19
CA PRO A 399 -2.87 -9.74 -17.36
C PRO A 399 -4.02 -10.65 -17.75
N SER A 400 -3.76 -11.60 -18.66
CA SER A 400 -4.67 -12.71 -18.91
C SER A 400 -4.56 -13.71 -17.77
N TRP A 401 -5.69 -14.02 -17.14
CA TRP A 401 -5.80 -14.93 -15.99
C TRP A 401 -5.92 -16.41 -16.40
N GLY A 402 -5.68 -16.70 -17.68
CA GLY A 402 -5.83 -18.04 -18.24
C GLY A 402 -7.27 -18.37 -18.64
N PRO A 403 -7.46 -19.49 -19.35
CA PRO A 403 -8.75 -19.84 -19.96
C PRO A 403 -9.84 -20.20 -18.93
N LEU A 404 -9.46 -20.72 -17.76
CA LEU A 404 -10.42 -21.14 -16.73
C LEU A 404 -11.11 -19.97 -16.02
N LEU A 405 -10.38 -18.86 -15.81
CA LEU A 405 -10.92 -17.65 -15.17
C LEU A 405 -11.42 -16.63 -16.19
N GLY A 406 -10.87 -16.63 -17.40
CA GLY A 406 -11.20 -15.66 -18.43
C GLY A 406 -10.78 -14.22 -18.06
N PRO A 407 -11.46 -13.20 -18.60
CA PRO A 407 -11.12 -11.82 -18.31
C PRO A 407 -11.53 -11.42 -16.89
N CYS A 408 -10.65 -10.72 -16.19
CA CYS A 408 -10.99 -10.06 -14.94
C CYS A 408 -12.02 -8.94 -15.22
N ARG A 409 -13.19 -9.03 -14.59
CA ARG A 409 -14.31 -8.11 -14.78
C ARG A 409 -14.20 -6.85 -13.92
N PHE A 410 -13.57 -6.96 -12.75
CA PHE A 410 -13.29 -5.82 -11.86
C PHE A 410 -12.08 -6.09 -10.96
N PHE A 411 -11.40 -5.01 -10.59
CA PHE A 411 -10.41 -4.96 -9.51
C PHE A 411 -10.88 -3.98 -8.45
N ARG A 412 -10.99 -4.42 -7.19
CA ARG A 412 -11.56 -3.62 -6.09
C ARG A 412 -10.83 -3.83 -4.78
N ARG A 413 -11.00 -2.86 -3.90
CA ARG A 413 -10.85 -3.01 -2.46
C ARG A 413 -12.16 -3.59 -1.91
N VAL A 414 -12.07 -4.54 -0.99
CA VAL A 414 -13.22 -5.01 -0.20
C VAL A 414 -13.58 -4.00 0.90
N LEU A 415 -14.81 -4.06 1.39
CA LEU A 415 -15.22 -3.31 2.58
C LEU A 415 -14.45 -3.84 3.80
N GLY A 416 -13.51 -3.04 4.27
CA GLY A 416 -12.75 -3.29 5.50
C GLY A 416 -12.98 -2.19 6.53
N ALA A 417 -12.14 -2.19 7.57
CA ALA A 417 -12.16 -1.11 8.55
C ALA A 417 -11.98 0.28 7.88
N PRO A 418 -12.63 1.33 8.39
CA PRO A 418 -12.47 2.67 7.85
C PRO A 418 -11.05 3.21 7.97
N ILE A 419 -10.61 3.97 6.96
CA ILE A 419 -9.35 4.73 6.98
C ILE A 419 -9.69 6.20 6.67
N PRO A 420 -10.01 7.03 7.68
CA PRO A 420 -10.39 8.43 7.46
C PRO A 420 -9.35 9.18 6.64
N GLY A 421 -9.78 9.81 5.55
CA GLY A 421 -8.91 10.54 4.63
C GLY A 421 -8.26 9.67 3.55
N SER A 422 -8.58 8.37 3.45
CA SER A 422 -8.02 7.55 2.38
C SER A 422 -8.50 8.01 1.01
N PHE A 423 -7.57 8.12 0.06
CA PHE A 423 -7.80 8.42 -1.35
C PHE A 423 -6.96 7.45 -2.20
N ALA A 424 -7.56 6.36 -2.66
CA ALA A 424 -6.86 5.32 -3.42
C ALA A 424 -7.29 5.33 -4.88
N VAL A 425 -6.39 5.76 -5.77
CA VAL A 425 -6.57 5.73 -7.23
C VAL A 425 -6.17 4.36 -7.75
N GLN A 426 -7.09 3.66 -8.40
CA GLN A 426 -6.88 2.32 -8.93
C GLN A 426 -6.54 2.34 -10.43
N SER A 427 -6.07 1.19 -10.93
CA SER A 427 -5.81 0.97 -12.34
C SER A 427 -7.07 1.14 -13.17
N VAL A 428 -6.91 1.51 -14.45
CA VAL A 428 -8.00 1.76 -15.38
C VAL A 428 -8.87 0.51 -15.50
N GLU A 429 -10.18 0.70 -15.33
CA GLU A 429 -11.23 -0.27 -15.57
C GLU A 429 -12.02 0.14 -16.81
N GLY A 430 -11.74 -0.51 -17.95
CA GLY A 430 -12.34 -0.17 -19.22
C GLY A 430 -12.00 1.26 -19.65
N ARG A 431 -12.96 2.19 -19.53
CA ARG A 431 -12.79 3.62 -19.87
C ARG A 431 -12.80 4.55 -18.66
N ALA A 432 -12.78 4.00 -17.45
CA ALA A 432 -12.84 4.76 -16.21
C ALA A 432 -11.71 4.40 -15.25
N ILE A 433 -11.40 5.31 -14.35
CA ILE A 433 -10.44 5.16 -13.26
C ILE A 433 -11.25 5.08 -11.97
N PRO A 434 -11.31 3.90 -11.32
CA PRO A 434 -11.93 3.77 -10.01
C PRO A 434 -11.09 4.47 -8.93
N ILE A 435 -11.76 5.18 -8.03
CA ILE A 435 -11.16 5.86 -6.89
C ILE A 435 -11.93 5.44 -5.65
N ALA A 436 -11.27 4.77 -4.71
CA ALA A 436 -11.85 4.48 -3.40
C ALA A 436 -11.51 5.62 -2.44
N VAL A 437 -12.53 6.19 -1.81
CA VAL A 437 -12.36 7.20 -0.76
C VAL A 437 -12.98 6.73 0.54
N CYS A 438 -12.41 7.15 1.67
CA CYS A 438 -13.00 6.95 2.98
C CYS A 438 -13.03 8.27 3.73
N LEU A 439 -14.23 8.84 3.88
CA LEU A 439 -14.43 10.20 4.36
C LEU A 439 -15.46 10.21 5.50
N PRO A 440 -15.40 11.18 6.43
CA PRO A 440 -16.51 11.46 7.34
C PRO A 440 -17.81 11.57 6.52
N LEU A 441 -18.91 10.97 6.99
CA LEU A 441 -20.15 10.88 6.20
C LEU A 441 -20.60 12.22 5.60
N ASP A 442 -20.53 13.30 6.39
CA ASP A 442 -20.95 14.61 5.92
C ASP A 442 -20.00 15.19 4.85
N ASP A 443 -18.69 14.89 4.88
CA ASP A 443 -17.73 15.27 3.83
C ASP A 443 -18.07 14.52 2.54
N LEU A 444 -18.36 13.22 2.66
CA LEU A 444 -18.72 12.37 1.52
C LEU A 444 -20.02 12.86 0.86
N GLU A 445 -21.06 13.13 1.64
CA GLU A 445 -22.34 13.61 1.12
C GLU A 445 -22.25 15.02 0.52
N ALA A 446 -21.38 15.87 1.06
CA ALA A 446 -21.10 17.18 0.46
C ALA A 446 -20.34 17.03 -0.86
N LEU A 447 -19.32 16.17 -0.92
CA LEU A 447 -18.55 15.90 -2.13
C LEU A 447 -19.43 15.29 -3.23
N LYS A 448 -20.37 14.39 -2.87
CA LYS A 448 -21.36 13.83 -3.81
C LYS A 448 -22.29 14.89 -4.41
N LYS A 449 -22.48 16.04 -3.76
CA LYS A 449 -23.31 17.16 -4.22
C LYS A 449 -22.51 18.26 -4.91
N ASP A 450 -21.19 18.26 -4.77
CA ASP A 450 -20.30 19.25 -5.34
C ASP A 450 -20.36 19.26 -6.88
N GLU A 451 -20.76 20.39 -7.47
CA GLU A 451 -21.03 20.49 -8.91
C GLU A 451 -19.80 20.18 -9.75
N LEU A 452 -18.65 20.75 -9.39
CA LEU A 452 -17.40 20.53 -10.12
C LEU A 452 -16.92 19.09 -9.97
N TRP A 453 -16.98 18.49 -8.78
CA TRP A 453 -16.64 17.08 -8.60
C TRP A 453 -17.51 16.15 -9.45
N ARG A 454 -18.82 16.41 -9.51
CA ARG A 454 -19.77 15.62 -10.30
C ARG A 454 -19.59 15.77 -11.81
N GLU A 455 -19.04 16.89 -12.29
CA GLU A 455 -18.73 17.07 -13.71
C GLU A 455 -17.71 16.03 -14.19
N TYR A 456 -16.76 15.66 -13.34
CA TYR A 456 -15.66 14.76 -13.69
C TYR A 456 -15.81 13.34 -13.13
N THR A 457 -16.76 13.10 -12.23
CA THR A 457 -16.86 11.83 -11.51
C THR A 457 -18.28 11.29 -11.43
N THR A 458 -18.40 9.96 -11.36
CA THR A 458 -19.65 9.26 -11.06
C THR A 458 -19.50 8.45 -9.79
N CYS A 459 -20.44 8.60 -8.85
CA CYS A 459 -20.45 7.84 -7.61
C CYS A 459 -20.86 6.38 -7.86
N VAL A 460 -20.20 5.44 -7.21
CA VAL A 460 -20.50 4.00 -7.25
C VAL A 460 -20.61 3.50 -5.81
N GLY A 461 -21.81 3.64 -5.25
CA GLY A 461 -22.11 3.36 -3.84
C GLY A 461 -22.63 4.55 -3.07
#